data_AF-A0A158GPP3-F1
#
_entry.id   AF-A0A158GPP3-F1
#
_cell.length_a   1.000
_cell.length_b   1.000
_cell.length_c   1.000
_cell.angle_alpha   90.00
_cell.angle_beta   90.00
_cell.angle_gamma   90.00
#
_symmetry.space_group_name_H-M   'P 1'
#
loop_
_entity.id
_entity.type
_entity.pdbx_description
1 polymer ?
#
loop_
_entity_poly.entity_id
_entity_poly.type
_entity_poly.pdbx_seq_one_letter_code
_entity_poly.pdbx_strand_id
1 'polypeptide(L)'
;MANRLLSRRFRKDACVGDLPCNGFSNQIALILEFVSRGLGFTVIPHHARAAFAQQGKIEVVESGSPVVDTLWFIYRAEWPLPARCARALRYLEKRLKG
;
A
#
# COMPACT_ATOMS: atom_id res chain seq x y z
N MET A 1 1.34 6.30 -4.37
CA MET A 1 1.31 5.00 -5.08
C MET A 1 0.42 5.04 -6.33
N ALA A 2 -0.90 5.20 -6.22
CA ALA A 2 -1.83 5.12 -7.35
C ALA A 2 -1.49 6.07 -8.53
N ASN A 3 -1.23 7.36 -8.29
CA ASN A 3 -0.81 8.30 -9.36
C ASN A 3 0.46 7.84 -10.11
N ARG A 4 1.45 7.25 -9.40
CA ARG A 4 2.69 6.74 -10.01
C ARG A 4 2.43 5.51 -10.90
N LEU A 5 1.40 4.73 -10.58
CA LEU A 5 1.01 3.56 -11.36
C LEU A 5 0.18 3.97 -12.57
N LEU A 6 -0.80 4.87 -12.39
CA LEU A 6 -1.67 5.35 -13.46
C LEU A 6 -0.90 6.10 -14.54
N SER A 7 -0.01 7.04 -14.17
CA SER A 7 0.77 7.81 -15.13
C SER A 7 1.79 6.97 -15.91
N ARG A 8 2.15 5.78 -15.40
CA ARG A 8 2.99 4.80 -16.10
C ARG A 8 2.20 3.93 -17.08
N ARG A 9 0.95 3.60 -16.75
CA ARG A 9 0.14 2.64 -17.53
C ARG A 9 -0.78 3.30 -18.56
N PHE A 10 -1.19 4.53 -18.30
CA PHE A 10 -2.09 5.32 -19.13
C PHE A 10 -1.35 6.57 -19.64
N ARG A 11 -2.09 7.66 -19.87
CA ARG A 11 -1.47 8.93 -20.28
C ARG A 11 -0.57 9.46 -19.17
N LYS A 12 0.52 10.16 -19.53
CA LYS A 12 1.46 10.71 -18.54
C LYS A 12 0.83 11.72 -17.58
N ASP A 13 -0.24 12.38 -18.01
CA ASP A 13 -1.03 13.32 -17.22
C ASP A 13 -2.14 12.65 -16.39
N ALA A 14 -2.36 11.34 -16.54
CA ALA A 14 -3.41 10.62 -15.81
C ALA A 14 -3.15 10.63 -14.30
N CYS A 15 -4.14 11.09 -13.56
CA CYS A 15 -4.15 11.22 -12.11
C CYS A 15 -5.38 10.53 -11.52
N VAL A 16 -5.29 10.07 -10.26
CA VAL A 16 -6.46 9.60 -9.52
C VAL A 16 -7.53 10.69 -9.40
N GLY A 17 -7.12 11.98 -9.42
CA GLY A 17 -8.05 13.11 -9.42
C GLY A 17 -8.96 13.20 -10.64
N ASP A 18 -8.62 12.51 -11.74
CA ASP A 18 -9.45 12.48 -12.95
C ASP A 18 -10.58 11.44 -12.86
N LEU A 19 -10.58 10.62 -11.80
CA LEU A 19 -11.56 9.56 -11.60
C LEU A 19 -12.70 10.04 -10.68
N PRO A 20 -13.97 9.63 -10.94
CA PRO A 20 -15.06 9.89 -10.02
C PRO A 20 -14.77 9.34 -8.63
N CYS A 21 -14.83 10.21 -7.61
CA CYS A 21 -14.63 9.82 -6.22
C CYS A 21 -15.97 9.78 -5.49
N ASN A 22 -16.45 8.56 -5.21
CA ASN A 22 -17.72 8.33 -4.50
C ASN A 22 -17.51 8.06 -2.99
N GLY A 23 -16.27 8.12 -2.50
CA GLY A 23 -15.93 7.88 -1.10
C GLY A 23 -14.45 7.57 -0.90
N PHE A 24 -14.03 7.50 0.37
CA PHE A 24 -12.67 7.10 0.74
C PHE A 24 -12.69 6.22 1.99
N SER A 25 -11.68 5.36 2.11
CA SER A 25 -11.41 4.58 3.32
C SER A 25 -9.92 4.60 3.61
N ASN A 26 -9.58 4.85 4.88
CA ASN A 26 -8.20 4.75 5.37
C ASN A 26 -7.95 3.45 6.16
N GLN A 27 -8.88 2.48 6.07
CA GLN A 27 -8.75 1.19 6.73
C GLN A 27 -8.27 0.14 5.72
N ILE A 28 -6.94 0.02 5.55
CA ILE A 28 -6.33 -0.83 4.51
C ILE A 28 -6.86 -2.28 4.53
N ALA A 29 -7.13 -2.82 5.71
CA ALA A 29 -7.66 -4.17 5.89
C ALA A 29 -9.08 -4.37 5.33
N LEU A 30 -9.87 -3.30 5.19
CA LEU A 30 -11.24 -3.35 4.68
C LEU A 30 -11.36 -2.90 3.23
N ILE A 31 -10.33 -2.29 2.64
CA ILE A 31 -10.42 -1.77 1.25
C ILE A 31 -10.87 -2.87 0.29
N LEU A 32 -10.30 -4.07 0.39
CA LEU A 32 -10.63 -5.19 -0.50
C LEU A 32 -12.01 -5.82 -0.22
N GLU A 33 -12.61 -5.57 0.94
CA GLU A 33 -13.99 -5.97 1.21
C GLU A 33 -14.95 -5.22 0.27
N PHE A 34 -14.75 -3.91 0.08
CA PHE A 34 -15.56 -3.11 -0.85
C PHE A 34 -15.38 -3.57 -2.30
N VAL A 35 -14.14 -3.82 -2.72
CA VAL A 35 -13.83 -4.34 -4.06
C VAL A 35 -14.49 -5.71 -4.28
N SER A 36 -14.42 -6.60 -3.29
CA SER A 36 -15.03 -7.94 -3.37
C SER A 36 -16.56 -7.93 -3.49
N ARG A 37 -17.20 -6.81 -3.11
CA ARG A 37 -18.64 -6.55 -3.23
C ARG A 37 -19.00 -5.84 -4.54
N GLY A 38 -18.04 -5.62 -5.44
CA GLY A 38 -18.25 -4.94 -6.71
C GLY A 38 -18.28 -3.41 -6.61
N LEU A 39 -17.86 -2.83 -5.48
CA LEU A 39 -17.87 -1.38 -5.26
C LEU A 39 -16.62 -0.70 -5.82
N GLY A 40 -16.35 -0.93 -7.11
CA GLY A 40 -15.24 -0.33 -7.84
C GLY A 40 -13.93 -1.12 -7.75
N PHE A 41 -12.81 -0.40 -7.80
CA PHE A 41 -11.46 -0.95 -7.82
C PHE A 41 -10.53 -0.18 -6.87
N THR A 42 -9.33 -0.72 -6.64
CA THR A 42 -8.32 -0.05 -5.81
C THR A 42 -6.91 -0.32 -6.32
N VAL A 43 -5.99 0.58 -6.00
CA VAL A 43 -4.54 0.33 -6.08
C VAL A 43 -4.03 0.19 -4.65
N ILE A 44 -3.55 -1.00 -4.29
CA ILE A 44 -3.18 -1.35 -2.92
C ILE A 44 -1.81 -2.06 -2.88
N PRO A 45 -1.02 -1.94 -1.80
CA PRO A 45 0.25 -2.66 -1.70
C PRO A 45 0.06 -4.17 -1.82
N HIS A 46 1.02 -4.84 -2.46
CA HIS A 46 0.97 -6.29 -2.69
C HIS A 46 0.73 -7.10 -1.41
N HIS A 47 1.39 -6.73 -0.30
CA HIS A 47 1.21 -7.42 0.99
C HIS A 47 -0.22 -7.33 1.54
N ALA A 48 -0.90 -6.19 1.37
CA ALA A 48 -2.28 -6.06 1.80
C ALA A 48 -3.23 -6.90 0.94
N ARG A 49 -2.96 -7.02 -0.37
CA ARG A 49 -3.65 -7.98 -1.24
C ARG A 49 -3.43 -9.40 -0.78
N ALA A 50 -2.18 -9.79 -0.53
CA ALA A 50 -1.85 -11.15 -0.09
C ALA A 50 -2.49 -11.53 1.25
N ALA A 51 -2.69 -10.56 2.14
CA ALA A 51 -3.33 -10.77 3.44
C ALA A 51 -4.87 -10.87 3.40
N PHE A 52 -5.51 -10.54 2.27
CA PHE A 52 -6.96 -10.59 2.16
C PHE A 52 -7.46 -12.05 2.09
N ALA A 53 -8.45 -12.42 2.90
CA ALA A 53 -8.86 -13.82 3.00
C ALA A 53 -9.56 -14.34 1.73
N GLN A 54 -10.37 -13.50 1.07
CA GLN A 54 -11.27 -13.92 -0.02
C GLN A 54 -10.63 -13.67 -1.40
N GLN A 55 -9.45 -14.22 -1.64
CA GLN A 55 -8.68 -14.00 -2.88
C GLN A 55 -9.51 -14.24 -4.16
N GLY A 56 -10.37 -15.25 -4.17
CA GLY A 56 -11.21 -15.58 -5.34
C GLY A 56 -12.35 -14.58 -5.63
N LYS A 57 -12.55 -13.57 -4.77
CA LYS A 57 -13.54 -12.51 -4.99
C LYS A 57 -12.95 -11.22 -5.54
N ILE A 58 -11.64 -11.21 -5.79
CA ILE A 58 -10.96 -10.06 -6.37
C ILE A 58 -10.16 -10.51 -7.58
N GLU A 59 -10.06 -9.64 -8.57
CA GLU A 59 -9.20 -9.85 -9.72
C GLU A 59 -7.98 -8.92 -9.61
N VAL A 60 -6.82 -9.42 -10.01
CA VAL A 60 -5.60 -8.61 -10.11
C VAL A 60 -5.43 -8.21 -11.56
N VAL A 61 -5.48 -6.91 -11.82
CA VAL A 61 -5.12 -6.37 -13.13
C VAL A 61 -3.60 -6.30 -13.19
N GLU A 62 -3.00 -7.09 -14.09
CA GLU A 62 -1.56 -7.07 -14.33
C GLU A 62 -1.09 -5.68 -14.78
N SER A 63 -0.17 -5.11 -13.99
CA SER A 63 0.28 -3.73 -14.13
C SER A 63 1.78 -3.71 -14.43
N GLY A 64 2.14 -4.13 -15.64
CA GLY A 64 3.48 -3.99 -16.24
C GLY A 64 4.64 -3.97 -15.23
N SER A 65 5.42 -2.88 -15.21
CA SER A 65 6.52 -2.74 -14.27
C SER A 65 6.03 -2.36 -12.86
N PRO A 66 6.47 -3.06 -11.81
CA PRO A 66 6.03 -2.78 -10.45
C PRO A 66 6.47 -1.38 -10.00
N VAL A 67 5.63 -0.78 -9.14
CA VAL A 67 5.98 0.42 -8.38
C VAL A 67 6.33 -0.02 -6.97
N VAL A 68 7.55 0.27 -6.54
CA VAL A 68 8.02 -0.03 -5.19
C VAL A 68 7.94 1.22 -4.33
N ASP A 69 7.41 1.05 -3.12
CA ASP A 69 7.38 2.03 -2.05
C ASP A 69 8.27 1.52 -0.90
N THR A 70 9.26 2.33 -0.50
CA THR A 70 10.18 1.98 0.58
C THR A 70 9.56 2.31 1.93
N LEU A 71 9.53 1.33 2.84
CA LEU A 71 9.17 1.56 4.23
C LEU A 71 10.41 1.96 5.03
N TRP A 72 10.28 3.02 5.84
CA TRP A 72 11.36 3.59 6.62
C TRP A 72 11.07 3.47 8.12
N PHE A 73 12.10 3.12 8.89
CA PHE A 73 12.07 3.36 10.32
C PHE A 73 12.38 4.84 10.57
N ILE A 74 11.41 5.57 11.12
CA ILE A 74 11.57 6.98 11.43
C ILE A 74 11.56 7.21 12.94
N TYR A 75 12.44 8.09 13.39
CA TYR A 75 12.45 8.62 14.75
C TYR A 75 12.94 10.06 14.73
N ARG A 76 12.62 10.81 15.78
CA ARG A 76 13.03 12.21 15.92
C ARG A 76 14.52 12.30 16.21
N ALA A 77 15.25 13.01 15.36
CA ALA A 77 16.70 13.18 15.50
C ALA A 77 17.08 14.01 16.73
N GLU A 78 16.17 14.88 17.21
CA GLU A 78 16.44 15.75 18.34
C GLU A 78 16.51 14.98 19.67
N TRP A 79 16.00 13.76 19.72
CA TRP A 79 15.86 12.98 20.95
C TRP A 79 16.67 11.68 20.88
N PRO A 80 17.43 11.33 21.94
CA PRO A 80 18.05 10.02 22.03
C PRO A 80 17.01 8.91 21.90
N LEU A 81 17.28 7.91 21.05
CA LEU A 81 16.36 6.80 20.86
C LEU A 81 16.28 5.96 22.15
N PRO A 82 15.10 5.81 22.78
CA PRO A 82 14.98 5.03 24.02
C PRO A 82 15.42 3.58 23.81
N ALA A 83 16.07 2.99 24.81
CA ALA A 83 16.61 1.62 24.72
C ALA A 83 15.57 0.57 24.30
N ARG A 84 14.31 0.72 24.75
CA ARG A 84 13.18 -0.14 24.34
C ARG A 84 12.88 -0.05 22.83
N CYS A 85 12.98 1.14 22.25
CA CYS A 85 12.77 1.37 20.83
C CYS A 85 13.95 0.83 20.02
N ALA A 86 15.18 1.06 20.47
CA ALA A 86 16.37 0.47 19.85
C ALA A 86 16.33 -1.07 19.84
N ARG A 87 15.80 -1.68 20.92
CA ARG A 87 15.56 -3.14 20.97
C ARG A 87 14.52 -3.58 19.94
N ALA A 88 13.41 -2.86 19.81
CA ALA A 88 12.39 -3.16 18.81
C ALA A 88 12.93 -3.03 17.37
N LEU A 89 13.69 -1.97 17.08
CA LEU A 89 14.34 -1.80 15.77
C LEU A 89 15.27 -2.98 15.46
N ARG A 90 16.19 -3.33 16.37
CA ARG A 90 17.08 -4.48 16.18
C ARG A 90 16.32 -5.80 15.97
N TYR A 91 15.18 -5.98 16.63
CA TYR A 91 14.33 -7.17 16.45
C TYR A 91 13.70 -7.21 15.06
N LEU A 92 13.22 -6.06 14.57
CA LEU A 92 12.55 -5.90 13.28
C LEU A 92 13.55 -5.96 12.12
N GLU A 93 14.72 -5.33 12.22
CA GLU A 93 15.78 -5.37 11.21
C GLU A 93 16.23 -6.80 10.87
N LYS A 94 16.28 -7.68 11.88
CA LYS A 94 16.62 -9.10 11.68
C LYS A 94 15.55 -9.89 10.91
N ARG A 95 14.31 -9.40 10.84
CA ARG A 95 13.16 -10.10 10.25
C ARG A 95 12.68 -9.49 8.95
N LEU A 96 12.95 -8.20 8.74
CA LEU A 96 12.50 -7.44 7.57
C LEU A 96 13.60 -7.26 6.52
N LYS A 97 14.86 -7.61 6.83
CA LYS A 97 15.91 -7.77 5.82
C LYS A 97 15.75 -9.14 5.14
N GLY A 98 14.92 -9.16 4.11
CA GLY A 98 14.72 -10.25 3.16
C GLY A 98 14.42 -9.65 1.80
#